data_AF-A0A950JCA9-F1
#
_entry.id   AF-A0A950JCA9-F1
#
_cell.length_a   1.000
_cell.length_b   1.000
_cell.length_c   1.000
_cell.angle_alpha   90.00
_cell.angle_beta   90.00
_cell.angle_gamma   90.00
#
_symmetry.space_group_name_H-M   'P 1'
#
loop_
_entity.id
_entity.type
_entity.pdbx_description
1 polymer ?
#
loop_
_entity_poly.entity_id
_entity_poly.type
_entity_poly.pdbx_seq_one_letter_code
_entity_poly.pdbx_strand_id
1 'polypeptide(L)'
;MTFSGITALVRRSLGGRQVLAGPFGRDQGHLWIASSAPSGGDDETNPFRSRLCLYENDTRLTAAHHGHPSIRLGGSGRYSHWGRRVFFSTTDGSDPNTNGRTYSFDFSLDLETWERERIERSAKRWYQHPHSAQFIARGGDLIPPPLIANLGLTNKCNLRCEICGSQKHLDVTGIRRRHMEFATFEAVAETLFPVLSQVELNSQGDPLLHPGIDDVLATIERHRCEVKIQHNGTLLTDRIIDLLLQQHGMLMLSLDAVGDRFDEVRRGGVWIKAEAGLTRLLRERDPCRLSVGVYPTWTTRTIGEAINIANWCSEHAVDVIGFHRYTPVQGSWEEAPTEEMYRRARDQLRQWCFDHGDPLRILFEGEGLNRKDPSDRRTQYADVQKALALQDTGHVMFPIALGRFGADPFMTCAAPNEYVEISLDGKVSVCCRSQDVSLGYATSVDDFAKVWLGQNYGNIRRSLVRGQTGAYPLPNCLGCVKFYAPQEDRERRAIDYVRPTVDDVDRLRLDEEDEYLVEGIQKEQGFCHIAMFPLGIRPDSFELWEDDTPLGPAGCLHDEIRKKGAGRYHIGATSVYFSASDGTDARRNGRTYSLRRVSRADVRAAGYSTT
;
A
#
# COMPACT_ATOMS: atom_id res chain seq x y z
N MET A 1 -32.56 16.90 -7.91
CA MET A 1 -33.94 16.74 -8.41
C MET A 1 -34.65 15.72 -7.54
N THR A 2 -35.89 16.02 -7.17
CA THR A 2 -36.67 15.41 -6.09
C THR A 2 -37.22 14.02 -6.41
N PHE A 3 -37.37 13.23 -5.34
CA PHE A 3 -38.15 12.00 -5.20
C PHE A 3 -39.50 12.04 -5.93
N SER A 4 -39.72 11.12 -6.87
CA SER A 4 -40.96 10.33 -7.05
C SER A 4 -40.99 9.72 -8.45
N GLY A 5 -41.02 8.39 -8.56
CA GLY A 5 -41.32 7.70 -9.82
C GLY A 5 -40.35 6.59 -10.13
N ILE A 6 -40.61 5.40 -9.58
CA ILE A 6 -40.63 4.09 -10.25
C ILE A 6 -41.19 3.12 -9.20
N THR A 7 -42.52 3.09 -9.09
CA THR A 7 -43.26 2.07 -8.35
C THR A 7 -43.92 1.16 -9.36
N ALA A 8 -43.15 0.44 -10.17
CA ALA A 8 -43.65 -0.65 -11.03
C ALA A 8 -42.49 -1.38 -11.74
N LEU A 9 -41.70 -2.18 -11.02
CA LEU A 9 -41.21 -3.47 -11.54
C LEU A 9 -40.65 -4.40 -10.44
N VAL A 10 -41.25 -4.41 -9.25
CA VAL A 10 -40.94 -5.43 -8.23
C VAL A 10 -41.97 -6.55 -8.37
N ARG A 11 -41.71 -7.50 -9.28
CA ARG A 11 -42.27 -8.86 -9.27
C ARG A 11 -41.69 -9.65 -10.43
N ARG A 12 -40.47 -10.19 -10.24
CA ARG A 12 -39.98 -11.38 -10.94
C ARG A 12 -38.97 -12.14 -10.06
N SER A 13 -39.48 -13.22 -9.48
CA SER A 13 -38.87 -14.35 -8.75
C SER A 13 -37.89 -14.07 -7.61
N LEU A 14 -38.42 -13.92 -6.39
CA LEU A 14 -37.76 -14.45 -5.18
C LEU A 14 -37.87 -15.98 -5.23
N GLY A 15 -36.78 -16.67 -5.53
CA GLY A 15 -36.68 -18.10 -5.23
C GLY A 15 -36.70 -18.27 -3.71
N GLY A 16 -37.58 -19.14 -3.20
CA GLY A 16 -37.70 -19.40 -1.76
C GLY A 16 -36.38 -19.89 -1.15
N ARG A 17 -36.19 -19.57 0.15
CA ARG A 17 -35.05 -20.03 0.96
C ARG A 17 -34.93 -21.55 0.89
N GLN A 18 -33.73 -22.04 0.62
CA GLN A 18 -33.43 -23.47 0.44
C GLN A 18 -32.56 -23.98 1.58
N VAL A 19 -32.90 -25.14 2.14
CA VAL A 19 -32.13 -25.76 3.23
C VAL A 19 -30.86 -26.44 2.65
N LEU A 20 -29.71 -26.23 3.30
CA LEU A 20 -28.49 -26.97 3.01
C LEU A 20 -28.61 -28.38 3.61
N ALA A 21 -28.45 -29.40 2.77
CA ALA A 21 -28.52 -30.78 3.21
C ALA A 21 -27.19 -31.22 3.82
N GLY A 22 -27.25 -31.76 5.04
CA GLY A 22 -26.14 -32.47 5.67
C GLY A 22 -26.00 -33.92 5.18
N PRO A 23 -24.97 -34.66 5.65
CA PRO A 23 -23.95 -34.19 6.58
C PRO A 23 -22.97 -33.22 5.93
N PHE A 24 -22.51 -32.24 6.70
CA PHE A 24 -21.50 -31.26 6.32
C PHE A 24 -20.11 -31.85 6.52
N GLY A 25 -19.29 -31.81 5.48
CA GLY A 25 -17.91 -32.27 5.54
C GLY A 25 -17.05 -31.34 6.40
N ARG A 26 -16.14 -31.89 7.18
CA ARG A 26 -15.17 -31.11 7.97
C ARG A 26 -13.88 -30.91 7.18
N ASP A 27 -13.36 -29.70 7.18
CA ASP A 27 -12.03 -29.39 6.66
C ASP A 27 -11.04 -29.25 7.84
N GLN A 28 -10.68 -28.02 8.22
CA GLN A 28 -9.81 -27.69 9.37
C GLN A 28 -10.40 -26.53 10.18
N GLY A 29 -10.01 -26.44 11.45
CA GLY A 29 -10.46 -25.38 12.34
C GLY A 29 -11.99 -25.30 12.41
N HIS A 30 -12.54 -24.12 12.13
CA HIS A 30 -13.98 -23.84 12.12
C HIS A 30 -14.68 -24.07 10.78
N LEU A 31 -13.97 -24.54 9.74
CA LEU A 31 -14.50 -24.64 8.39
C LEU A 31 -15.23 -25.97 8.11
N TRP A 32 -16.49 -25.84 7.66
CA TRP A 32 -17.38 -26.90 7.20
C TRP A 32 -17.77 -26.70 5.74
N ILE A 33 -18.10 -27.80 5.05
CA ILE A 33 -18.37 -27.84 3.62
C ILE A 33 -19.76 -28.46 3.38
N ALA A 34 -20.67 -27.69 2.79
CA ALA A 34 -21.92 -28.17 2.24
C ALA A 34 -21.81 -28.33 0.73
N SER A 35 -22.12 -29.51 0.18
CA SER A 35 -21.94 -29.83 -1.27
C SER A 35 -23.19 -29.65 -2.13
N SER A 36 -24.30 -29.17 -1.55
CA SER A 36 -25.61 -29.09 -2.19
C SER A 36 -26.01 -27.68 -2.64
N ALA A 37 -25.05 -26.79 -2.89
CA ALA A 37 -25.34 -25.42 -3.33
C ALA A 37 -25.50 -25.33 -4.86
N PRO A 38 -26.30 -24.39 -5.38
CA PRO A 38 -26.42 -24.15 -6.82
C PRO A 38 -25.10 -23.65 -7.41
N SER A 39 -24.89 -23.89 -8.70
CA SER A 39 -23.71 -23.37 -9.41
C SER A 39 -23.74 -21.84 -9.49
N GLY A 40 -22.57 -21.20 -9.48
CA GLY A 40 -22.46 -19.74 -9.62
C GLY A 40 -21.80 -19.04 -8.42
N GLY A 41 -20.98 -19.78 -7.67
CA GLY A 41 -20.16 -19.24 -6.59
C GLY A 41 -19.04 -18.30 -7.09
N ASP A 42 -18.39 -17.71 -6.10
CA ASP A 42 -17.08 -17.08 -6.19
C ASP A 42 -16.07 -18.05 -6.81
N ASP A 43 -15.01 -17.47 -7.35
CA ASP A 43 -13.85 -18.19 -7.83
C ASP A 43 -12.61 -17.31 -7.65
N GLU A 44 -11.44 -17.87 -7.95
CA GLU A 44 -10.18 -17.17 -7.88
C GLU A 44 -10.23 -15.83 -8.64
N THR A 45 -10.79 -15.83 -9.85
CA THR A 45 -10.86 -14.63 -10.69
C THR A 45 -11.91 -13.62 -10.25
N ASN A 46 -12.96 -14.05 -9.56
CA ASN A 46 -14.07 -13.22 -9.09
C ASN A 46 -14.48 -13.60 -7.66
N PRO A 47 -13.74 -13.14 -6.62
CA PRO A 47 -13.95 -13.57 -5.23
C PRO A 47 -15.24 -13.03 -4.58
N PHE A 48 -15.97 -12.15 -5.27
CA PHE A 48 -17.22 -11.54 -4.81
C PHE A 48 -18.38 -11.74 -5.81
N ARG A 49 -18.30 -12.78 -6.65
CA ARG A 49 -19.29 -13.05 -7.69
C ARG A 49 -20.62 -13.53 -7.11
N SER A 50 -20.57 -14.29 -6.04
CA SER A 50 -21.76 -14.91 -5.49
C SER A 50 -22.68 -13.87 -4.86
N ARG A 51 -23.98 -14.11 -4.91
CA ARG A 51 -24.98 -13.37 -4.13
C ARG A 51 -25.62 -14.24 -3.06
N LEU A 52 -25.00 -15.38 -2.77
CA LEU A 52 -25.53 -16.37 -1.84
C LEU A 52 -25.56 -15.78 -0.43
N CYS A 53 -26.75 -15.75 0.16
CA CYS A 53 -27.02 -15.31 1.52
C CYS A 53 -27.19 -16.55 2.38
N LEU A 54 -26.31 -16.78 3.35
CA LEU A 54 -26.36 -17.94 4.24
C LEU A 54 -27.10 -17.57 5.54
N TYR A 55 -27.90 -18.51 6.06
CA TYR A 55 -28.69 -18.35 7.27
C TYR A 55 -28.45 -19.52 8.23
N GLU A 56 -28.35 -19.21 9.52
CA GLU A 56 -28.35 -20.14 10.63
C GLU A 56 -29.61 -19.87 11.48
N ASN A 57 -30.52 -20.84 11.59
CA ASN A 57 -31.82 -20.68 12.28
C ASN A 57 -32.58 -19.43 11.84
N ASP A 58 -32.72 -19.24 10.53
CA ASP A 58 -33.33 -18.07 9.87
C ASP A 58 -32.64 -16.72 10.12
N THR A 59 -31.60 -16.68 10.95
CA THR A 59 -30.75 -15.51 11.16
C THR A 59 -29.68 -15.49 10.09
N ARG A 60 -29.59 -14.37 9.38
CA ARG A 60 -28.62 -14.22 8.31
C ARG A 60 -27.21 -14.11 8.88
N LEU A 61 -26.28 -14.85 8.28
CA LEU A 61 -24.86 -14.66 8.49
C LEU A 61 -24.38 -13.53 7.58
N THR A 62 -23.74 -12.51 8.15
CA THR A 62 -23.34 -11.30 7.41
C THR A 62 -21.90 -11.35 6.90
N ALA A 63 -21.15 -12.39 7.22
CA ALA A 63 -19.73 -12.50 6.89
C ALA A 63 -19.49 -13.39 5.64
N ALA A 64 -20.03 -12.98 4.49
CA ALA A 64 -19.82 -13.67 3.21
C ALA A 64 -18.48 -13.33 2.54
N HIS A 65 -18.14 -14.05 1.47
CA HIS A 65 -16.96 -13.83 0.62
C HIS A 65 -15.62 -13.93 1.35
N HIS A 66 -15.58 -14.68 2.46
CA HIS A 66 -14.36 -14.85 3.23
C HIS A 66 -13.48 -15.93 2.59
N GLY A 67 -12.19 -15.64 2.43
CA GLY A 67 -11.22 -16.65 2.04
C GLY A 67 -11.27 -17.84 3.01
N HIS A 68 -11.10 -19.06 2.51
CA HIS A 68 -11.11 -20.26 3.36
C HIS A 68 -10.17 -20.17 4.59
N PRO A 69 -8.99 -19.51 4.51
CA PRO A 69 -8.15 -19.27 5.68
C PRO A 69 -8.85 -18.50 6.82
N SER A 70 -9.59 -17.44 6.52
CA SER A 70 -10.27 -16.64 7.54
C SER A 70 -11.46 -17.38 8.13
N ILE A 71 -12.13 -18.23 7.36
CA ILE A 71 -13.18 -19.12 7.88
C ILE A 71 -12.58 -20.13 8.87
N ARG A 72 -11.47 -20.80 8.50
CA ARG A 72 -10.79 -21.79 9.37
C ARG A 72 -10.36 -21.18 10.70
N LEU A 73 -9.75 -20.00 10.64
CA LEU A 73 -9.11 -19.33 11.76
C LEU A 73 -10.11 -18.53 12.61
N GLY A 74 -11.03 -17.82 11.98
CA GLY A 74 -11.89 -16.83 12.64
C GLY A 74 -13.28 -17.32 12.97
N GLY A 75 -13.78 -18.36 12.28
CA GLY A 75 -15.13 -18.88 12.51
C GLY A 75 -16.21 -17.78 12.53
N SER A 76 -17.11 -17.87 13.52
CA SER A 76 -18.12 -16.86 13.84
C SER A 76 -19.09 -16.54 12.69
N GLY A 77 -19.54 -17.57 11.97
CA GLY A 77 -20.51 -17.40 10.89
C GLY A 77 -19.91 -16.90 9.57
N ARG A 78 -18.58 -16.84 9.44
CA ARG A 78 -17.91 -16.57 8.16
C ARG A 78 -18.20 -17.66 7.15
N TYR A 79 -18.39 -17.26 5.89
CA TYR A 79 -18.63 -18.20 4.80
C TYR A 79 -18.20 -17.67 3.43
N SER A 80 -18.10 -18.59 2.48
CA SER A 80 -17.97 -18.33 1.04
C SER A 80 -18.74 -19.38 0.25
N HIS A 81 -19.09 -19.05 -1.00
CA HIS A 81 -19.76 -19.98 -1.89
C HIS A 81 -18.91 -20.15 -3.14
N TRP A 82 -18.36 -21.34 -3.36
CA TRP A 82 -17.43 -21.63 -4.47
C TRP A 82 -17.91 -22.85 -5.25
N GLY A 83 -18.02 -22.71 -6.58
CA GLY A 83 -18.52 -23.78 -7.45
C GLY A 83 -19.97 -24.18 -7.10
N ARG A 84 -20.14 -25.35 -6.49
CA ARG A 84 -21.42 -25.89 -5.96
C ARG A 84 -21.36 -26.15 -4.45
N ARG A 85 -20.41 -25.54 -3.77
CA ARG A 85 -20.11 -25.78 -2.36
C ARG A 85 -20.19 -24.49 -1.55
N VAL A 86 -20.82 -24.57 -0.39
CA VAL A 86 -20.74 -23.51 0.62
C VAL A 86 -19.73 -23.93 1.67
N PHE A 87 -18.73 -23.08 1.86
CA PHE A 87 -17.70 -23.18 2.87
C PHE A 87 -18.12 -22.25 4.00
N PHE A 88 -18.36 -22.76 5.21
CA PHE A 88 -18.92 -21.94 6.28
C PHE A 88 -18.45 -22.37 7.66
N SER A 89 -18.63 -21.49 8.63
CA SER A 89 -18.50 -21.78 10.04
C SER A 89 -19.82 -21.49 10.74
N THR A 90 -20.08 -22.18 11.85
CA THR A 90 -21.21 -21.87 12.72
C THR A 90 -20.91 -20.62 13.55
N THR A 91 -21.95 -19.94 14.05
CA THR A 91 -21.76 -18.65 14.77
C THR A 91 -20.97 -18.79 16.07
N ASP A 92 -21.02 -19.95 16.71
CA ASP A 92 -20.36 -20.27 17.98
C ASP A 92 -19.26 -21.35 17.85
N GLY A 93 -18.97 -21.79 16.63
CA GLY A 93 -17.97 -22.82 16.36
C GLY A 93 -18.40 -24.26 16.66
N SER A 94 -19.67 -24.49 17.04
CA SER A 94 -20.23 -25.84 17.22
C SER A 94 -20.30 -26.65 15.92
N ASP A 95 -20.37 -27.98 16.02
CA ASP A 95 -20.51 -28.88 14.86
C ASP A 95 -21.93 -28.78 14.26
N PRO A 96 -22.08 -28.35 12.99
CA PRO A 96 -23.37 -28.15 12.34
C PRO A 96 -24.14 -29.46 12.09
N ASN A 97 -23.49 -30.63 12.21
CA ASN A 97 -24.15 -31.93 12.11
C ASN A 97 -24.84 -32.37 13.40
N THR A 98 -24.50 -31.77 14.55
CA THR A 98 -24.99 -32.21 15.86
C THR A 98 -25.58 -31.09 16.71
N ASN A 99 -25.39 -29.83 16.34
CA ASN A 99 -25.86 -28.67 17.11
C ASN A 99 -27.38 -28.38 17.00
N GLY A 100 -28.11 -29.16 16.20
CA GLY A 100 -29.57 -29.04 16.06
C GLY A 100 -30.06 -27.78 15.31
N ARG A 101 -29.17 -27.05 14.63
CA ARG A 101 -29.52 -25.84 13.88
C ARG A 101 -29.86 -26.14 12.41
N THR A 102 -30.67 -25.29 11.81
CA THR A 102 -30.99 -25.35 10.38
C THR A 102 -30.15 -24.35 9.61
N TYR A 103 -29.48 -24.83 8.56
CA TYR A 103 -28.69 -24.01 7.65
C TYR A 103 -29.42 -23.87 6.32
N SER A 104 -29.57 -22.64 5.82
CA SER A 104 -30.29 -22.39 4.57
C SER A 104 -29.73 -21.21 3.81
N PHE A 105 -30.06 -21.09 2.53
CA PHE A 105 -29.56 -20.00 1.69
C PHE A 105 -30.63 -19.44 0.74
N ASP A 106 -30.43 -18.19 0.32
CA ASP A 106 -31.14 -17.55 -0.79
C ASP A 106 -30.21 -16.59 -1.56
N PHE A 107 -30.77 -15.80 -2.47
CA PHE A 107 -30.06 -14.79 -3.27
C PHE A 107 -30.71 -13.40 -3.16
N SER A 108 -31.26 -13.11 -1.98
CA SER A 108 -32.14 -11.95 -1.78
C SER A 108 -31.43 -10.60 -1.73
N LEU A 109 -30.10 -10.55 -1.57
CA LEU A 109 -29.36 -9.31 -1.39
C LEU A 109 -28.71 -8.78 -2.66
N ASP A 110 -28.70 -7.45 -2.80
CA ASP A 110 -27.89 -6.71 -3.77
C ASP A 110 -26.46 -6.45 -3.26
N LEU A 111 -25.61 -5.95 -4.16
CA LEU A 111 -24.22 -5.62 -3.87
C LEU A 111 -24.11 -4.43 -2.91
N GLU A 112 -25.02 -3.45 -2.97
CA GLU A 112 -25.00 -2.28 -2.08
C GLU A 112 -25.17 -2.67 -0.61
N THR A 113 -26.03 -3.64 -0.33
CA THR A 113 -26.21 -4.18 1.02
C THR A 113 -24.97 -4.93 1.50
N TRP A 114 -24.30 -5.68 0.62
CA TRP A 114 -23.01 -6.30 0.94
C TRP A 114 -21.94 -5.29 1.31
N GLU A 115 -21.88 -4.18 0.57
CA GLU A 115 -20.92 -3.10 0.84
C GLU A 115 -21.15 -2.44 2.18
N ARG A 116 -22.41 -2.11 2.51
CA ARG A 116 -22.76 -1.54 3.81
C ARG A 116 -22.34 -2.44 4.96
N GLU A 117 -22.59 -3.75 4.86
CA GLU A 117 -22.20 -4.70 5.90
C GLU A 117 -20.68 -4.87 6.01
N ARG A 118 -19.97 -4.79 4.89
CA ARG A 118 -18.50 -4.79 4.88
C ARG A 118 -17.94 -3.57 5.60
N ILE A 119 -18.49 -2.39 5.33
CA ILE A 119 -18.12 -1.14 5.98
C ILE A 119 -18.39 -1.22 7.49
N GLU A 120 -19.60 -1.66 7.89
CA GLU A 120 -19.97 -1.78 9.30
C GLU A 120 -19.04 -2.74 10.08
N ARG A 121 -18.65 -3.88 9.47
CA ARG A 121 -17.67 -4.79 10.08
C ARG A 121 -16.29 -4.13 10.22
N SER A 122 -15.84 -3.45 9.17
CA SER A 122 -14.50 -2.87 9.11
C SER A 122 -14.36 -1.65 10.02
N ALA A 123 -15.41 -0.84 10.16
CA ALA A 123 -15.41 0.32 11.05
C ALA A 123 -15.30 -0.07 12.53
N LYS A 124 -15.74 -1.29 12.90
CA LYS A 124 -15.59 -1.79 14.27
C LYS A 124 -14.13 -1.98 14.71
N ARG A 125 -13.17 -1.98 13.79
CA ARG A 125 -11.75 -2.13 14.11
C ARG A 125 -11.19 -0.95 14.90
N TRP A 126 -11.75 0.26 14.74
CA TRP A 126 -11.34 1.40 15.55
C TRP A 126 -11.58 1.18 17.05
N TYR A 127 -12.61 0.43 17.44
CA TYR A 127 -12.86 0.11 18.86
C TYR A 127 -11.74 -0.72 19.49
N GLN A 128 -10.86 -1.32 18.70
CA GLN A 128 -9.68 -2.04 19.17
C GLN A 128 -8.47 -1.09 19.40
N HIS A 129 -8.52 0.15 18.93
CA HIS A 129 -7.45 1.12 19.11
C HIS A 129 -7.47 1.71 20.53
N PRO A 130 -6.30 1.91 21.18
CA PRO A 130 -6.21 2.55 22.50
C PRO A 130 -6.81 3.96 22.56
N HIS A 131 -6.80 4.67 21.43
CA HIS A 131 -7.35 6.02 21.27
C HIS A 131 -8.65 6.09 20.46
N SER A 132 -9.44 4.99 20.46
CA SER A 132 -10.69 4.85 19.67
C SER A 132 -11.63 6.06 19.77
N ALA A 133 -11.78 6.64 20.96
CA ALA A 133 -12.65 7.80 21.20
C ALA A 133 -12.32 8.99 20.28
N GLN A 134 -11.03 9.24 19.99
CA GLN A 134 -10.60 10.36 19.15
C GLN A 134 -10.97 10.17 17.68
N PHE A 135 -10.95 8.93 17.20
CA PHE A 135 -11.36 8.58 15.84
C PHE A 135 -12.88 8.55 15.69
N ILE A 136 -13.59 7.92 16.63
CA ILE A 136 -15.05 7.81 16.60
C ILE A 136 -15.70 9.20 16.64
N ALA A 137 -15.18 10.11 17.47
CA ALA A 137 -15.67 11.48 17.55
C ALA A 137 -15.54 12.27 16.21
N ARG A 138 -14.77 11.76 15.25
CA ARG A 138 -14.46 12.40 13.97
C ARG A 138 -14.95 11.59 12.76
N GLY A 139 -15.94 10.73 12.96
CA GLY A 139 -16.54 9.91 11.88
C GLY A 139 -15.81 8.60 11.58
N GLY A 140 -14.97 8.13 12.50
CA GLY A 140 -14.31 6.83 12.42
C GLY A 140 -15.26 5.63 12.53
N ASP A 141 -16.52 5.83 12.93
CA ASP A 141 -17.55 4.79 12.99
C ASP A 141 -18.04 4.30 11.61
N LEU A 142 -17.67 5.00 10.53
CA LEU A 142 -18.00 4.64 9.14
C LEU A 142 -16.78 4.43 8.24
N ILE A 143 -15.58 4.88 8.66
CA ILE A 143 -14.35 4.77 7.87
C ILE A 143 -13.41 3.82 8.61
N PRO A 144 -13.02 2.67 8.03
CA PRO A 144 -12.14 1.72 8.71
C PRO A 144 -10.73 2.29 8.94
N PRO A 145 -10.00 1.82 9.98
CA PRO A 145 -8.58 2.13 10.13
C PRO A 145 -7.76 1.47 9.02
N PRO A 146 -6.56 2.02 8.69
CA PRO A 146 -5.61 1.28 7.89
C PRO A 146 -5.20 0.01 8.65
N LEU A 147 -4.97 -1.07 7.92
CA LEU A 147 -4.42 -2.31 8.46
C LEU A 147 -2.94 -2.49 8.08
N ILE A 148 -2.50 -1.74 7.07
CA ILE A 148 -1.15 -1.81 6.55
C ILE A 148 -0.60 -0.40 6.48
N ALA A 149 0.60 -0.19 7.01
CA ALA A 149 1.35 1.03 6.78
C ALA A 149 2.71 0.70 6.20
N ASN A 150 3.13 1.43 5.17
CA ASN A 150 4.49 1.42 4.69
C ASN A 150 5.26 2.61 5.24
N LEU A 151 6.40 2.34 5.88
CA LEU A 151 7.21 3.35 6.55
C LEU A 151 8.52 3.57 5.76
N GLY A 152 8.68 4.80 5.27
CA GLY A 152 9.93 5.28 4.72
C GLY A 152 10.97 5.52 5.80
N LEU A 153 11.71 4.49 6.23
CA LEU A 153 12.75 4.64 7.27
C LEU A 153 14.02 5.33 6.76
N THR A 154 14.36 5.15 5.49
CA THR A 154 15.60 5.67 4.91
C THR A 154 15.50 5.75 3.41
N ASN A 155 16.10 6.78 2.80
CA ASN A 155 16.29 6.84 1.35
C ASN A 155 17.76 6.54 0.95
N LYS A 156 18.58 6.07 1.90
CA LYS A 156 19.93 5.57 1.62
C LYS A 156 19.88 4.11 1.18
N CYS A 157 20.68 3.79 0.17
CA CYS A 157 20.97 2.42 -0.24
C CYS A 157 22.48 2.28 -0.46
N ASN A 158 23.03 1.12 -0.09
CA ASN A 158 24.43 0.76 -0.33
C ASN A 158 24.68 0.31 -1.79
N LEU A 159 23.63 0.09 -2.58
CA LEU A 159 23.71 -0.29 -3.99
C LEU A 159 23.33 0.85 -4.94
N ARG A 160 23.73 0.72 -6.21
CA ARG A 160 23.34 1.59 -7.33
C ARG A 160 22.90 0.76 -8.54
N CYS A 161 21.90 -0.11 -8.31
CA CYS A 161 21.35 -0.99 -9.34
C CYS A 161 20.86 -0.18 -10.54
N GLU A 162 21.03 -0.72 -11.75
CA GLU A 162 20.70 0.02 -12.97
C GLU A 162 19.18 0.20 -13.15
N ILE A 163 18.39 -0.78 -12.71
CA ILE A 163 16.93 -0.73 -12.69
C ILE A 163 16.35 0.20 -11.60
N CYS A 164 17.18 0.78 -10.72
CA CYS A 164 16.70 1.52 -9.55
C CYS A 164 16.25 2.94 -9.91
N GLY A 165 14.93 3.13 -10.05
CA GLY A 165 14.34 4.46 -10.23
C GLY A 165 14.60 5.40 -9.04
N SER A 166 14.54 4.89 -7.80
CA SER A 166 14.64 5.71 -6.59
C SER A 166 16.04 6.33 -6.40
N GLN A 167 17.11 5.52 -6.44
CA GLN A 167 18.46 6.05 -6.23
C GLN A 167 18.89 6.98 -7.37
N LYS A 168 18.52 6.67 -8.62
CA LYS A 168 18.76 7.58 -9.77
C LYS A 168 17.99 8.89 -9.61
N HIS A 169 16.73 8.85 -9.17
CA HIS A 169 15.95 10.04 -8.89
C HIS A 169 16.65 10.93 -7.85
N LEU A 170 17.14 10.35 -6.74
CA LEU A 170 17.89 11.09 -5.72
C LEU A 170 19.20 11.68 -6.26
N ASP A 171 19.90 10.95 -7.13
CA ASP A 171 21.14 11.43 -7.75
C ASP A 171 20.88 12.62 -8.71
N VAL A 172 19.81 12.54 -9.52
CA VAL A 172 19.43 13.58 -10.48
C VAL A 172 18.88 14.83 -9.79
N THR A 173 18.01 14.65 -8.80
CA THR A 173 17.36 15.77 -8.08
C THR A 173 18.25 16.38 -6.99
N GLY A 174 19.25 15.64 -6.53
CA GLY A 174 20.08 16.07 -5.40
C GLY A 174 19.31 16.16 -4.08
N ILE A 175 18.14 15.52 -3.97
CA ILE A 175 17.41 15.35 -2.70
C ILE A 175 18.35 14.72 -1.67
N ARG A 176 18.33 15.27 -0.46
CA ARG A 176 19.23 14.81 0.61
C ARG A 176 18.92 13.37 0.99
N ARG A 177 19.98 12.56 1.02
CA ARG A 177 19.95 11.22 1.60
C ARG A 177 20.02 11.27 3.13
N ARG A 178 19.05 10.68 3.82
CA ARG A 178 18.92 10.67 5.28
C ARG A 178 18.07 9.49 5.77
N HIS A 179 18.02 9.37 7.08
CA HIS A 179 17.14 8.46 7.80
C HIS A 179 15.95 9.25 8.35
N MET A 180 14.86 8.56 8.65
CA MET A 180 13.84 9.04 9.56
C MET A 180 14.48 9.26 10.94
N GLU A 181 14.08 10.30 11.65
CA GLU A 181 14.52 10.48 13.04
C GLU A 181 13.79 9.50 13.94
N PHE A 182 14.48 8.95 14.94
CA PHE A 182 13.89 7.89 15.78
C PHE A 182 12.65 8.38 16.54
N ALA A 183 12.66 9.61 17.04
CA ALA A 183 11.49 10.22 17.69
C ALA A 183 10.26 10.30 16.75
N THR A 184 10.49 10.54 15.44
CA THR A 184 9.42 10.51 14.43
C THR A 184 8.87 9.10 14.25
N PHE A 185 9.75 8.09 14.21
CA PHE A 185 9.33 6.68 14.17
C PHE A 185 8.49 6.31 15.39
N GLU A 186 8.93 6.66 16.60
CA GLU A 186 8.20 6.38 17.84
C GLU A 186 6.80 7.00 17.82
N ALA A 187 6.70 8.28 17.43
CA ALA A 187 5.42 8.97 17.33
C ALA A 187 4.46 8.32 16.31
N VAL A 188 4.98 7.88 15.17
CA VAL A 188 4.19 7.14 14.16
C VAL A 188 3.77 5.76 14.68
N ALA A 189 4.66 5.04 15.37
CA ALA A 189 4.39 3.73 15.92
C ALA A 189 3.28 3.79 16.98
N GLU A 190 3.38 4.72 17.93
CA GLU A 190 2.34 4.96 18.94
C GLU A 190 0.98 5.30 18.31
N THR A 191 0.99 6.06 17.21
CA THR A 191 -0.23 6.50 16.53
C THR A 191 -0.91 5.38 15.75
N LEU A 192 -0.17 4.47 15.10
CA LEU A 192 -0.73 3.52 14.13
C LEU A 192 -0.64 2.04 14.53
N PHE A 193 0.47 1.61 15.13
CA PHE A 193 0.76 0.18 15.32
C PHE A 193 -0.27 -0.57 16.18
N PRO A 194 -1.01 0.07 17.11
CA PRO A 194 -2.09 -0.63 17.80
C PRO A 194 -3.18 -1.19 16.86
N VAL A 195 -3.49 -0.54 15.73
CA VAL A 195 -4.49 -1.04 14.75
C VAL A 195 -3.89 -1.74 13.53
N LEU A 196 -2.62 -1.52 13.23
CA LEU A 196 -2.00 -2.17 12.08
C LEU A 196 -1.85 -3.68 12.29
N SER A 197 -2.17 -4.43 11.25
CA SER A 197 -1.85 -5.85 11.12
C SER A 197 -0.46 -6.07 10.54
N GLN A 198 -0.04 -5.19 9.61
CA GLN A 198 1.26 -5.30 8.94
C GLN A 198 1.96 -3.93 8.84
N VAL A 199 3.26 -3.95 9.08
CA VAL A 199 4.17 -2.82 8.85
C VAL A 199 5.10 -3.20 7.71
N GLU A 200 5.01 -2.46 6.60
CA GLU A 200 5.94 -2.59 5.49
C GLU A 200 7.12 -1.63 5.65
N LEU A 201 8.32 -2.10 5.36
CA LEU A 201 9.56 -1.32 5.32
C LEU A 201 10.05 -1.28 3.88
N ASN A 202 9.28 -0.63 3.00
CA ASN A 202 9.55 -0.49 1.57
C ASN A 202 9.81 0.97 1.24
N SER A 203 11.06 1.42 1.33
CA SER A 203 11.42 2.81 1.10
C SER A 203 12.20 3.01 -0.19
N GLN A 204 12.62 4.25 -0.46
CA GLN A 204 13.52 4.59 -1.57
C GLN A 204 14.94 4.02 -1.42
N GLY A 205 15.25 3.45 -0.25
CA GLY A 205 16.55 2.92 0.15
C GLY A 205 16.48 1.46 0.59
N ASP A 206 17.51 1.00 1.29
CA ASP A 206 17.47 -0.29 1.99
C ASP A 206 17.17 -0.04 3.47
N PRO A 207 16.04 -0.54 4.01
CA PRO A 207 15.59 -0.23 5.38
C PRO A 207 16.59 -0.69 6.45
N LEU A 208 17.37 -1.75 6.20
CA LEU A 208 18.31 -2.31 7.16
C LEU A 208 19.56 -1.43 7.37
N LEU A 209 19.69 -0.33 6.62
CA LEU A 209 20.69 0.72 6.87
C LEU A 209 20.28 1.73 7.94
N HIS A 210 19.04 1.68 8.44
CA HIS A 210 18.62 2.59 9.50
C HIS A 210 19.43 2.34 10.78
N PRO A 211 20.03 3.38 11.41
CA PRO A 211 20.90 3.17 12.57
C PRO A 211 20.17 2.60 13.79
N GLY A 212 18.88 2.89 13.95
CA GLY A 212 18.01 2.33 15.01
C GLY A 212 17.15 1.14 14.55
N ILE A 213 17.61 0.32 13.60
CA ILE A 213 16.80 -0.79 13.06
C ILE A 213 16.38 -1.81 14.14
N ASP A 214 17.20 -2.00 15.17
CA ASP A 214 16.97 -2.89 16.31
C ASP A 214 15.69 -2.50 17.04
N ASP A 215 15.60 -1.23 17.42
CA ASP A 215 14.45 -0.68 18.14
C ASP A 215 13.19 -0.62 17.27
N VAL A 216 13.36 -0.39 15.96
CA VAL A 216 12.26 -0.44 14.99
C VAL A 216 11.64 -1.83 14.95
N LEU A 217 12.45 -2.87 14.73
CA LEU A 217 11.98 -4.25 14.67
C LEU A 217 11.44 -4.74 16.02
N ALA A 218 12.09 -4.37 17.13
CA ALA A 218 11.58 -4.66 18.47
C ALA A 218 10.22 -4.01 18.74
N THR A 219 9.99 -2.80 18.22
CA THR A 219 8.69 -2.11 18.37
C THR A 219 7.59 -2.77 17.53
N ILE A 220 7.89 -3.18 16.29
CA ILE A 220 6.95 -3.92 15.44
C ILE A 220 6.55 -5.24 16.11
N GLU A 221 7.51 -5.99 16.64
CA GLU A 221 7.28 -7.24 17.37
C GLU A 221 6.42 -7.02 18.62
N ARG A 222 6.72 -6.01 19.43
CA ARG A 222 5.97 -5.66 20.65
C ARG A 222 4.50 -5.36 20.38
N HIS A 223 4.22 -4.69 19.26
CA HIS A 223 2.85 -4.40 18.82
C HIS A 223 2.19 -5.56 18.06
N ARG A 224 2.89 -6.69 17.94
CA ARG A 224 2.44 -7.92 17.28
C ARG A 224 1.96 -7.67 15.84
N CYS A 225 2.66 -6.78 15.15
CA CYS A 225 2.46 -6.55 13.72
C CYS A 225 3.33 -7.52 12.93
N GLU A 226 2.81 -7.99 11.80
CA GLU A 226 3.64 -8.65 10.78
C GLU A 226 4.57 -7.61 10.15
N VAL A 227 5.83 -7.95 9.93
CA VAL A 227 6.76 -7.11 9.18
C VAL A 227 6.84 -7.58 7.73
N LYS A 228 6.87 -6.65 6.78
CA LYS A 228 7.27 -6.94 5.40
C LYS A 228 8.45 -6.07 5.01
N ILE A 229 9.59 -6.69 4.75
CA ILE A 229 10.84 -5.97 4.47
C ILE A 229 11.25 -6.24 3.02
N GLN A 230 11.46 -5.20 2.24
CA GLN A 230 12.20 -5.31 0.98
C GLN A 230 13.68 -5.06 1.23
N HIS A 231 14.52 -6.05 0.91
CA HIS A 231 15.95 -6.00 1.17
C HIS A 231 16.74 -6.42 -0.07
N ASN A 232 17.90 -5.82 -0.29
CA ASN A 232 18.75 -6.14 -1.43
C ASN A 232 19.66 -7.38 -1.25
N GLY A 233 19.65 -7.99 -0.06
CA GLY A 233 20.38 -9.23 0.26
C GLY A 233 21.81 -9.03 0.75
N THR A 234 22.34 -7.81 0.80
CA THR A 234 23.78 -7.56 1.04
C THR A 234 24.13 -7.13 2.46
N LEU A 235 23.15 -6.92 3.35
CA LEU A 235 23.36 -6.43 4.72
C LEU A 235 23.04 -7.47 5.80
N LEU A 236 22.92 -8.75 5.42
CA LEU A 236 22.63 -9.87 6.31
C LEU A 236 23.88 -10.27 7.13
N THR A 237 24.28 -9.37 8.02
CA THR A 237 25.26 -9.63 9.08
C THR A 237 24.65 -10.47 10.20
N ASP A 238 25.48 -11.06 11.07
CA ASP A 238 24.98 -11.90 12.15
C ASP A 238 23.95 -11.20 13.03
N ARG A 239 24.22 -9.94 13.40
CA ARG A 239 23.31 -9.08 14.16
C ARG A 239 21.96 -8.91 13.47
N ILE A 240 21.96 -8.63 12.17
CA ILE A 240 20.73 -8.41 11.40
C ILE A 240 19.93 -9.70 11.27
N ILE A 241 20.61 -10.83 11.04
CA ILE A 241 19.95 -12.15 10.99
C ILE A 241 19.25 -12.44 12.32
N ASP A 242 19.94 -12.25 13.45
CA ASP A 242 19.37 -12.50 14.79
C ASP A 242 18.14 -11.64 15.09
N LEU A 243 18.10 -10.40 14.59
CA LEU A 243 16.93 -9.52 14.67
C LEU A 243 15.77 -10.02 13.80
N LEU A 244 16.05 -10.43 12.56
CA LEU A 244 15.05 -10.94 11.62
C LEU A 244 14.41 -12.24 12.11
N LEU A 245 15.19 -13.14 12.71
CA LEU A 245 14.71 -14.42 13.26
C LEU A 245 13.68 -14.25 14.39
N GLN A 246 13.59 -13.07 15.00
CA GLN A 246 12.59 -12.76 16.03
C GLN A 246 11.25 -12.28 15.46
N GLN A 247 11.21 -11.93 14.18
CA GLN A 247 10.04 -11.29 13.57
C GLN A 247 8.99 -12.30 13.10
N HIS A 248 7.77 -11.79 12.90
CA HIS A 248 6.74 -12.48 12.11
C HIS A 248 6.53 -11.72 10.80
N GLY A 249 6.39 -12.43 9.69
CA GLY A 249 5.99 -11.84 8.42
C GLY A 249 6.85 -12.30 7.25
N MET A 250 7.35 -11.36 6.46
CA MET A 250 7.97 -11.65 5.16
C MET A 250 9.20 -10.79 4.89
N LEU A 251 10.30 -11.43 4.49
CA LEU A 251 11.45 -10.77 3.87
C LEU A 251 11.42 -11.03 2.36
N MET A 252 11.34 -9.96 1.56
CA MET A 252 11.40 -10.01 0.11
C MET A 252 12.77 -9.54 -0.38
N LEU A 253 13.53 -10.48 -0.93
CA LEU A 253 14.88 -10.26 -1.42
C LEU A 253 14.85 -9.82 -2.88
N SER A 254 15.39 -8.64 -3.15
CA SER A 254 15.53 -8.10 -4.50
C SER A 254 16.74 -8.72 -5.20
N LEU A 255 16.61 -9.97 -5.66
CA LEU A 255 17.65 -10.73 -6.38
C LEU A 255 17.23 -10.95 -7.83
N ASP A 256 17.86 -10.24 -8.79
CA ASP A 256 17.58 -10.41 -10.22
C ASP A 256 18.44 -11.50 -10.89
N ALA A 257 19.42 -12.02 -10.15
CA ALA A 257 20.36 -13.05 -10.57
C ALA A 257 21.08 -13.63 -9.34
N VAL A 258 21.79 -14.74 -9.55
CA VAL A 258 22.70 -15.37 -8.59
C VAL A 258 24.12 -15.39 -9.18
N GLY A 259 25.16 -15.56 -8.36
CA GLY A 259 26.55 -15.61 -8.83
C GLY A 259 27.05 -14.31 -9.46
N ASP A 260 27.99 -14.41 -10.40
CA ASP A 260 28.66 -13.25 -11.02
C ASP A 260 27.68 -12.26 -11.68
N ARG A 261 26.54 -12.74 -12.17
CA ARG A 261 25.51 -11.88 -12.77
C ARG A 261 24.86 -10.96 -11.74
N PHE A 262 24.75 -11.39 -10.47
CA PHE A 262 24.26 -10.54 -9.38
C PHE A 262 25.17 -9.32 -9.22
N ASP A 263 26.49 -9.51 -9.14
CA ASP A 263 27.49 -8.45 -8.96
C ASP A 263 27.41 -7.40 -10.07
N GLU A 264 27.15 -7.87 -11.30
CA GLU A 264 27.03 -7.04 -12.49
C GLU A 264 25.76 -6.16 -12.48
N VAL A 265 24.59 -6.73 -12.18
CA VAL A 265 23.29 -6.03 -12.30
C VAL A 265 22.91 -5.27 -11.01
N ARG A 266 23.34 -5.77 -9.86
CA ARG A 266 23.17 -5.15 -8.53
C ARG A 266 24.44 -4.43 -8.10
N ARG A 267 24.90 -3.46 -8.91
CA ARG A 267 26.15 -2.70 -8.71
C ARG A 267 26.38 -2.26 -7.25
N GLY A 268 27.51 -2.69 -6.70
CA GLY A 268 27.89 -2.50 -5.30
C GLY A 268 27.67 -3.76 -4.44
N GLY A 269 26.93 -4.74 -4.96
CA GLY A 269 26.74 -6.05 -4.37
C GLY A 269 27.92 -6.97 -4.70
N VAL A 270 28.17 -7.92 -3.81
CA VAL A 270 29.18 -8.97 -3.99
C VAL A 270 28.54 -10.28 -3.54
N TRP A 271 28.22 -11.15 -4.50
CA TRP A 271 27.39 -12.34 -4.31
C TRP A 271 27.96 -13.24 -3.23
N ILE A 272 29.26 -13.55 -3.30
CA ILE A 272 29.90 -14.46 -2.33
C ILE A 272 29.78 -13.97 -0.87
N LYS A 273 29.67 -12.65 -0.66
CA LYS A 273 29.43 -12.06 0.66
C LYS A 273 27.94 -12.11 1.05
N ALA A 274 27.05 -11.83 0.10
CA ALA A 274 25.61 -11.87 0.32
C ALA A 274 25.11 -13.30 0.58
N GLU A 275 25.57 -14.26 -0.21
CA GLU A 275 25.17 -15.67 -0.19
C GLU A 275 25.41 -16.31 1.18
N ALA A 276 26.51 -15.97 1.86
CA ALA A 276 26.80 -16.50 3.20
C ALA A 276 25.71 -16.11 4.22
N GLY A 277 25.33 -14.84 4.26
CA GLY A 277 24.27 -14.34 5.14
C GLY A 277 22.88 -14.83 4.75
N LEU A 278 22.60 -14.87 3.45
CA LEU A 278 21.37 -15.44 2.89
C LEU A 278 21.19 -16.92 3.27
N THR A 279 22.23 -17.73 3.05
CA THR A 279 22.23 -19.15 3.38
C THR A 279 22.00 -19.38 4.87
N ARG A 280 22.66 -18.59 5.73
CA ARG A 280 22.48 -18.66 7.18
C ARG A 280 21.03 -18.36 7.58
N LEU A 281 20.49 -17.22 7.12
CA LEU A 281 19.12 -16.81 7.41
C LEU A 281 18.12 -17.89 6.99
N LEU A 282 18.26 -18.39 5.76
CA LEU A 282 17.34 -19.37 5.20
C LEU A 282 17.37 -20.69 5.98
N ARG A 283 18.55 -21.11 6.46
CA ARG A 283 18.72 -22.31 7.29
C ARG A 283 18.14 -22.15 8.71
N GLU A 284 18.30 -20.98 9.32
CA GLU A 284 17.97 -20.76 10.74
C GLU A 284 16.55 -20.24 10.97
N ARG A 285 15.90 -19.68 9.95
CA ARG A 285 14.52 -19.19 10.10
C ARG A 285 13.53 -20.32 10.36
N ASP A 286 12.54 -20.01 11.18
CA ASP A 286 11.29 -20.74 11.16
C ASP A 286 10.42 -20.20 10.02
N PRO A 287 10.16 -20.96 8.94
CA PRO A 287 9.30 -20.51 7.84
C PRO A 287 7.85 -20.28 8.30
N CYS A 288 7.45 -20.85 9.44
CA CYS A 288 6.19 -20.55 10.10
C CYS A 288 6.23 -19.25 10.92
N ARG A 289 7.32 -18.50 10.94
CA ARG A 289 7.35 -17.14 11.52
C ARG A 289 7.82 -16.10 10.52
N LEU A 290 8.89 -16.38 9.80
CA LEU A 290 9.44 -15.49 8.77
C LEU A 290 9.52 -16.21 7.43
N SER A 291 8.61 -15.87 6.52
CA SER A 291 8.70 -16.28 5.13
C SER A 291 9.77 -15.47 4.41
N VAL A 292 10.53 -16.12 3.53
CA VAL A 292 11.51 -15.45 2.66
C VAL A 292 11.12 -15.69 1.21
N GLY A 293 10.96 -14.59 0.48
CA GLY A 293 10.69 -14.60 -0.95
C GLY A 293 11.77 -13.87 -1.73
N VAL A 294 11.80 -14.12 -3.05
CA VAL A 294 12.71 -13.48 -4.00
C VAL A 294 11.89 -12.71 -5.03
N TYR A 295 12.26 -11.47 -5.32
CA TYR A 295 11.50 -10.51 -6.13
C TYR A 295 12.30 -9.97 -7.34
N PRO A 296 12.64 -10.83 -8.31
CA PRO A 296 13.39 -10.49 -9.51
C PRO A 296 12.61 -9.58 -10.46
N THR A 297 13.29 -8.56 -10.99
CA THR A 297 12.85 -7.74 -12.11
C THR A 297 13.56 -8.18 -13.38
N TRP A 298 12.81 -8.63 -14.38
CA TRP A 298 13.36 -9.11 -15.64
C TRP A 298 13.64 -8.00 -16.63
N THR A 299 14.92 -7.78 -16.89
CA THR A 299 15.43 -7.03 -18.03
C THR A 299 15.84 -8.00 -19.13
N THR A 300 16.15 -7.50 -20.32
CA THR A 300 16.72 -8.31 -21.41
C THR A 300 17.95 -9.11 -20.96
N ARG A 301 18.73 -8.58 -20.00
CA ARG A 301 19.96 -9.19 -19.48
C ARG A 301 19.71 -10.21 -18.38
N THR A 302 18.66 -10.06 -17.58
CA THR A 302 18.40 -10.91 -16.40
C THR A 302 17.34 -11.98 -16.63
N ILE A 303 16.52 -11.88 -17.68
CA ILE A 303 15.46 -12.88 -17.92
C ILE A 303 16.00 -14.31 -18.12
N GLY A 304 17.23 -14.46 -18.62
CA GLY A 304 17.91 -15.75 -18.75
C GLY A 304 18.28 -16.40 -17.41
N GLU A 305 18.30 -15.64 -16.31
CA GLU A 305 18.66 -16.13 -14.97
C GLU A 305 17.49 -16.78 -14.23
N ALA A 306 16.28 -16.78 -14.82
CA ALA A 306 15.08 -17.29 -14.17
C ALA A 306 15.24 -18.70 -13.59
N ILE A 307 15.86 -19.62 -14.34
CA ILE A 307 16.09 -21.00 -13.91
C ILE A 307 17.20 -21.08 -12.85
N ASN A 308 18.25 -20.26 -12.96
CA ASN A 308 19.32 -20.23 -11.96
C ASN A 308 18.78 -19.78 -10.60
N ILE A 309 17.93 -18.75 -10.61
CA ILE A 309 17.23 -18.29 -9.40
C ILE A 309 16.31 -19.38 -8.86
N ALA A 310 15.51 -20.04 -9.71
CA ALA A 310 14.62 -21.12 -9.29
C ALA A 310 15.37 -22.28 -8.62
N ASN A 311 16.49 -22.71 -9.22
CA ASN A 311 17.37 -23.74 -8.66
C ASN A 311 17.91 -23.32 -7.29
N TRP A 312 18.55 -22.15 -7.19
CA TRP A 312 19.11 -21.66 -5.94
C TRP A 312 18.03 -21.52 -4.85
N CYS A 313 16.87 -20.96 -5.20
CA CYS A 313 15.75 -20.82 -4.28
C CYS A 313 15.24 -22.18 -3.77
N SER A 314 15.15 -23.18 -4.65
CA SER A 314 14.75 -24.54 -4.28
C SER A 314 15.77 -25.19 -3.33
N GLU A 315 17.06 -25.10 -3.66
CA GLU A 315 18.17 -25.65 -2.87
C GLU A 315 18.24 -25.06 -1.46
N HIS A 316 17.93 -23.76 -1.32
CA HIS A 316 17.92 -23.06 -0.05
C HIS A 316 16.53 -22.94 0.61
N ALA A 317 15.55 -23.69 0.10
CA ALA A 317 14.19 -23.75 0.65
C ALA A 317 13.52 -22.37 0.80
N VAL A 318 13.72 -21.46 -0.16
CA VAL A 318 12.97 -20.20 -0.30
C VAL A 318 11.48 -20.50 -0.52
N ASP A 319 10.60 -19.65 -0.01
CA ASP A 319 9.16 -19.95 0.04
C ASP A 319 8.43 -19.51 -1.23
N VAL A 320 8.84 -18.38 -1.82
CA VAL A 320 8.20 -17.81 -3.01
C VAL A 320 9.17 -17.06 -3.91
N ILE A 321 8.95 -17.14 -5.23
CA ILE A 321 9.57 -16.26 -6.22
C ILE A 321 8.48 -15.47 -6.93
N GLY A 322 8.59 -14.15 -6.94
CA GLY A 322 7.74 -13.24 -7.71
C GLY A 322 8.52 -12.57 -8.83
N PHE A 323 8.31 -12.99 -10.07
CA PHE A 323 8.92 -12.38 -11.25
C PHE A 323 8.08 -11.20 -11.76
N HIS A 324 8.75 -10.09 -12.08
CA HIS A 324 8.13 -8.86 -12.55
C HIS A 324 8.71 -8.38 -13.87
N ARG A 325 7.85 -7.77 -14.69
CA ARG A 325 8.24 -7.05 -15.89
C ARG A 325 9.03 -5.81 -15.49
N TYR A 326 10.14 -5.58 -16.18
CA TYR A 326 10.84 -4.31 -16.05
C TYR A 326 10.03 -3.19 -16.72
N THR A 327 9.74 -2.14 -15.94
CA THR A 327 9.24 -0.87 -16.46
C THR A 327 10.43 0.07 -16.61
N PRO A 328 10.79 0.51 -17.82
CA PRO A 328 11.95 1.38 -18.04
C PRO A 328 11.92 2.64 -17.17
N VAL A 329 13.03 2.89 -16.48
CA VAL A 329 13.20 4.09 -15.65
C VAL A 329 14.18 5.06 -16.31
N GLN A 330 13.99 6.36 -16.06
CA GLN A 330 14.84 7.40 -16.63
C GLN A 330 16.31 7.22 -16.21
N GLY A 331 17.22 7.38 -17.17
CA GLY A 331 18.65 7.27 -16.95
C GLY A 331 19.14 5.84 -16.72
N SER A 332 18.30 4.82 -16.96
CA SER A 332 18.71 3.42 -17.01
C SER A 332 19.15 3.02 -18.41
N TRP A 333 20.20 2.20 -18.52
CA TRP A 333 20.59 1.51 -19.77
C TRP A 333 20.05 0.08 -19.88
N GLU A 334 19.21 -0.35 -18.94
CA GLU A 334 18.48 -1.63 -19.04
C GLU A 334 17.32 -1.53 -20.03
N GLU A 335 17.05 -2.64 -20.72
CA GLU A 335 15.97 -2.76 -21.68
C GLU A 335 14.90 -3.75 -21.20
N ALA A 336 13.65 -3.51 -21.58
CA ALA A 336 12.56 -4.43 -21.32
C ALA A 336 12.64 -5.63 -22.31
N PRO A 337 12.51 -6.89 -21.82
CA PRO A 337 12.37 -8.05 -22.67
C PRO A 337 11.21 -7.93 -23.66
N THR A 338 11.31 -8.63 -24.78
CA THR A 338 10.19 -8.79 -25.71
C THR A 338 9.13 -9.74 -25.14
N GLU A 339 7.88 -9.65 -25.62
CA GLU A 339 6.81 -10.59 -25.22
C GLU A 339 7.16 -12.06 -25.52
N GLU A 340 7.95 -12.31 -26.56
CA GLU A 340 8.45 -13.65 -26.87
C GLU A 340 9.39 -14.17 -25.77
N MET A 341 10.30 -13.32 -25.31
CA MET A 341 11.23 -13.67 -24.23
C MET A 341 10.48 -13.95 -22.93
N TYR A 342 9.49 -13.12 -22.58
CA TYR A 342 8.63 -13.37 -21.43
C TYR A 342 7.87 -14.68 -21.53
N ARG A 343 7.27 -14.99 -22.69
CA ARG A 343 6.54 -16.24 -22.90
C ARG A 343 7.46 -17.45 -22.72
N ARG A 344 8.62 -17.43 -23.38
CA ARG A 344 9.62 -18.50 -23.28
C ARG A 344 10.08 -18.73 -21.85
N ALA A 345 10.42 -17.67 -21.10
CA ALA A 345 10.87 -17.81 -19.71
C ALA A 345 9.78 -18.39 -18.81
N ARG A 346 8.53 -17.98 -18.99
CA ARG A 346 7.39 -18.55 -18.25
C ARG A 346 7.18 -20.03 -18.56
N ASP A 347 7.26 -20.42 -19.82
CA ASP A 347 7.09 -21.83 -20.22
C ASP A 347 8.23 -22.69 -19.68
N GLN A 348 9.46 -22.17 -19.65
CA GLN A 348 10.59 -22.83 -18.99
C GLN A 348 10.38 -22.99 -17.48
N LEU A 349 9.87 -21.96 -16.80
CA LEU A 349 9.56 -22.06 -15.36
C LEU A 349 8.42 -23.04 -15.08
N ARG A 350 7.37 -23.07 -15.91
CA ARG A 350 6.29 -24.07 -15.79
C ARG A 350 6.81 -25.48 -15.93
N GLN A 351 7.66 -25.72 -16.93
CA GLN A 351 8.30 -27.02 -17.13
C GLN A 351 9.19 -27.36 -15.94
N TRP A 352 10.00 -26.42 -15.46
CA TRP A 352 10.82 -26.59 -14.28
C TRP A 352 9.99 -26.95 -13.04
N CYS A 353 8.88 -26.25 -12.79
CA CYS A 353 7.95 -26.57 -11.70
C CYS A 353 7.43 -28.01 -11.81
N PHE A 354 7.04 -28.43 -13.02
CA PHE A 354 6.59 -29.78 -13.30
C PHE A 354 7.67 -30.82 -13.00
N ASP A 355 8.89 -30.61 -13.52
CA ASP A 355 10.01 -31.54 -13.39
C ASP A 355 10.46 -31.71 -11.92
N HIS A 356 10.30 -30.68 -11.09
CA HIS A 356 10.71 -30.67 -9.69
C HIS A 356 9.55 -30.87 -8.70
N GLY A 357 8.34 -31.15 -9.20
CA GLY A 357 7.18 -31.48 -8.36
C GLY A 357 6.60 -30.32 -7.56
N ASP A 358 6.72 -29.08 -8.07
CA ASP A 358 6.29 -27.81 -7.48
C ASP A 358 6.88 -27.55 -6.07
N PRO A 359 8.21 -27.40 -5.93
CA PRO A 359 8.87 -27.37 -4.62
C PRO A 359 8.70 -26.05 -3.85
N LEU A 360 8.44 -24.95 -4.56
CA LEU A 360 8.15 -23.62 -4.01
C LEU A 360 7.18 -22.87 -4.91
N ARG A 361 6.60 -21.77 -4.41
CA ARG A 361 5.63 -20.97 -5.17
C ARG A 361 6.36 -20.08 -6.16
N ILE A 362 5.98 -20.13 -7.43
CA ILE A 362 6.53 -19.28 -8.48
C ILE A 362 5.40 -18.49 -9.14
N LEU A 363 5.55 -17.16 -9.14
CA LEU A 363 4.60 -16.21 -9.68
C LEU A 363 5.25 -15.38 -10.79
N PHE A 364 4.47 -15.00 -11.80
CA PHE A 364 4.82 -13.94 -12.75
C PHE A 364 3.69 -12.92 -12.79
N GLU A 365 3.96 -11.67 -12.41
CA GLU A 365 2.92 -10.61 -12.30
C GLU A 365 1.73 -11.05 -11.43
N GLY A 366 2.01 -11.82 -10.37
CA GLY A 366 1.00 -12.39 -9.47
C GLY A 366 0.31 -13.66 -9.98
N GLU A 367 0.48 -14.05 -11.26
CA GLU A 367 -0.04 -15.30 -11.81
C GLU A 367 0.82 -16.49 -11.36
N GLY A 368 0.22 -17.50 -10.73
CA GLY A 368 0.90 -18.74 -10.38
C GLY A 368 1.34 -19.54 -11.60
N LEU A 369 2.60 -19.98 -11.61
CA LEU A 369 3.16 -20.84 -12.65
C LEU A 369 3.21 -22.33 -12.27
N ASN A 370 2.97 -22.65 -11.00
CA ASN A 370 2.92 -24.02 -10.50
C ASN A 370 1.71 -24.81 -11.05
N ARG A 371 1.83 -26.15 -11.10
CA ARG A 371 0.70 -27.02 -11.46
C ARG A 371 -0.25 -27.28 -10.30
N LYS A 372 0.32 -27.39 -9.10
CA LYS A 372 -0.41 -27.48 -7.83
C LYS A 372 0.12 -26.40 -6.90
N ASP A 373 -0.72 -25.91 -6.01
CA ASP A 373 -0.21 -25.05 -4.94
C ASP A 373 0.77 -25.85 -4.08
N PRO A 374 2.02 -25.36 -3.91
CA PRO A 374 2.92 -25.95 -2.93
C PRO A 374 2.29 -25.84 -1.55
N SER A 375 2.63 -26.77 -0.65
CA SER A 375 2.15 -26.71 0.74
C SER A 375 2.52 -25.35 1.31
N ASP A 376 1.52 -24.52 1.56
CA ASP A 376 1.68 -23.16 2.04
C ASP A 376 2.41 -23.23 3.39
N ARG A 377 3.69 -22.87 3.40
CA ARG A 377 4.50 -22.76 4.62
C ARG A 377 4.08 -21.49 5.33
N ARG A 378 2.83 -21.44 5.78
CA ARG A 378 2.27 -20.22 6.34
C ARG A 378 2.98 -19.89 7.63
N THR A 379 3.35 -18.63 7.70
CA THR A 379 3.65 -17.96 8.93
C THR A 379 2.44 -17.99 9.85
N GLN A 380 2.61 -18.56 11.05
CA GLN A 380 1.78 -18.26 12.20
C GLN A 380 1.79 -16.75 12.37
N TYR A 381 0.60 -16.19 12.60
CA TYR A 381 0.47 -14.75 12.76
C TYR A 381 0.92 -14.33 14.15
N ALA A 382 1.62 -13.19 14.24
CA ALA A 382 1.99 -12.55 15.50
C ALA A 382 0.75 -12.31 16.37
N ASP A 383 -0.35 -11.89 15.76
CA ASP A 383 -1.66 -11.75 16.39
C ASP A 383 -2.77 -12.25 15.44
N VAL A 384 -3.51 -13.26 15.91
CA VAL A 384 -4.59 -13.89 15.15
C VAL A 384 -5.74 -12.93 14.86
N GLN A 385 -6.09 -12.03 15.78
CA GLN A 385 -7.18 -11.07 15.58
C GLN A 385 -6.81 -10.02 14.54
N LYS A 386 -5.57 -9.51 14.60
CA LYS A 386 -5.05 -8.60 13.56
C LYS A 386 -4.96 -9.28 12.21
N ALA A 387 -4.55 -10.54 12.16
CA ALA A 387 -4.51 -11.30 10.91
C ALA A 387 -5.91 -11.54 10.33
N LEU A 388 -6.90 -11.85 11.18
CA LEU A 388 -8.29 -11.96 10.75
C LEU A 388 -8.82 -10.64 10.20
N ALA A 389 -8.52 -9.51 10.86
CA ALA A 389 -8.89 -8.20 10.36
C ALA A 389 -8.33 -7.94 8.95
N LEU A 390 -7.08 -8.33 8.70
CA LEU A 390 -6.42 -8.22 7.39
C LEU A 390 -7.04 -9.18 6.35
N GLN A 391 -7.34 -10.42 6.72
CA GLN A 391 -7.96 -11.38 5.80
C GLN A 391 -9.43 -11.09 5.50
N ASP A 392 -10.14 -10.42 6.42
CA ASP A 392 -11.53 -10.01 6.23
C ASP A 392 -11.68 -8.92 5.15
N THR A 393 -10.59 -8.29 4.71
CA THR A 393 -10.62 -7.37 3.58
C THR A 393 -10.39 -8.06 2.25
N GLY A 394 -9.40 -8.96 2.16
CA GLY A 394 -9.18 -9.80 0.97
C GLY A 394 -8.84 -9.02 -0.30
N HIS A 395 -8.40 -7.76 -0.19
CA HIS A 395 -8.22 -6.87 -1.33
C HIS A 395 -6.76 -6.74 -1.75
N VAL A 396 -6.56 -6.65 -3.05
CA VAL A 396 -5.29 -6.25 -3.61
C VAL A 396 -5.20 -4.72 -3.61
N MET A 397 -4.12 -4.18 -3.02
CA MET A 397 -3.98 -2.74 -2.75
C MET A 397 -3.41 -1.95 -3.94
N PHE A 398 -3.94 -2.16 -5.14
CA PHE A 398 -3.68 -1.34 -6.33
C PHE A 398 -4.87 -1.38 -7.30
N PRO A 399 -4.92 -0.52 -8.34
CA PRO A 399 -6.05 -0.54 -9.27
C PRO A 399 -6.15 -1.87 -10.02
N ILE A 400 -7.33 -2.49 -10.04
CA ILE A 400 -7.53 -3.75 -10.78
C ILE A 400 -8.80 -3.65 -11.61
N ALA A 401 -8.71 -4.03 -12.90
CA ALA A 401 -9.87 -4.12 -13.78
C ALA A 401 -10.89 -5.14 -13.25
N LEU A 402 -12.18 -4.82 -13.37
CA LEU A 402 -13.24 -5.76 -13.03
C LEU A 402 -13.07 -7.07 -13.82
N GLY A 403 -13.23 -8.21 -13.15
CA GLY A 403 -13.07 -9.54 -13.74
C GLY A 403 -11.64 -10.11 -13.72
N ARG A 404 -10.66 -9.38 -13.16
CA ARG A 404 -9.33 -9.91 -12.87
C ARG A 404 -9.27 -10.48 -11.44
N PHE A 405 -8.41 -11.47 -11.25
CA PHE A 405 -8.11 -12.05 -9.93
C PHE A 405 -7.80 -10.95 -8.91
N GLY A 406 -8.48 -10.99 -7.75
CA GLY A 406 -8.30 -10.03 -6.67
C GLY A 406 -8.96 -8.65 -6.88
N ALA A 407 -9.74 -8.46 -7.95
CA ALA A 407 -10.51 -7.23 -8.14
C ALA A 407 -11.63 -7.08 -7.10
N ASP A 408 -11.67 -5.93 -6.43
CA ASP A 408 -12.79 -5.54 -5.58
C ASP A 408 -13.99 -5.10 -6.48
N PRO A 409 -15.23 -5.55 -6.25
CA PRO A 409 -16.39 -5.21 -7.08
C PRO A 409 -16.92 -3.78 -6.85
N PHE A 410 -16.56 -3.13 -5.74
CA PHE A 410 -16.98 -1.79 -5.33
C PHE A 410 -15.92 -0.74 -5.59
N MET A 411 -14.65 -1.10 -5.41
CA MET A 411 -13.52 -0.21 -5.53
C MET A 411 -12.66 -0.57 -6.73
N THR A 412 -12.29 0.42 -7.55
CA THR A 412 -11.24 0.26 -8.56
C THR A 412 -9.90 -0.01 -7.89
N CYS A 413 -9.63 0.65 -6.75
CA CYS A 413 -8.42 0.48 -5.94
C CYS A 413 -8.79 0.56 -4.45
N ALA A 414 -8.37 -0.44 -3.65
CA ALA A 414 -8.64 -0.49 -2.22
C ALA A 414 -7.55 0.15 -1.34
N ALA A 415 -6.39 0.53 -1.90
CA ALA A 415 -5.29 1.14 -1.15
C ALA A 415 -5.72 2.24 -0.17
N PRO A 416 -6.49 3.29 -0.55
CA PRO A 416 -6.85 4.38 0.36
C PRO A 416 -7.79 3.98 1.52
N ASN A 417 -8.25 2.73 1.56
CA ASN A 417 -9.12 2.21 2.62
C ASN A 417 -8.36 1.38 3.65
N GLU A 418 -7.17 0.86 3.31
CA GLU A 418 -6.49 -0.19 4.09
C GLU A 418 -5.01 0.04 4.25
N TYR A 419 -4.43 0.85 3.37
CA TYR A 419 -3.02 1.13 3.27
C TYR A 419 -2.77 2.61 3.52
N VAL A 420 -1.68 2.90 4.21
CA VAL A 420 -1.14 4.25 4.33
C VAL A 420 0.36 4.26 4.06
N GLU A 421 0.81 5.28 3.33
CA GLU A 421 2.22 5.52 3.08
C GLU A 421 2.73 6.62 4.03
N ILE A 422 3.81 6.34 4.76
CA ILE A 422 4.43 7.26 5.71
C ILE A 422 5.85 7.61 5.24
N SER A 423 6.12 8.90 5.02
CA SER A 423 7.43 9.38 4.59
C SER A 423 8.46 9.40 5.74
N LEU A 424 9.72 9.77 5.41
CA LEU A 424 10.81 9.98 6.38
C LEU A 424 10.49 10.97 7.50
N ASP A 425 9.53 11.87 7.28
CA ASP A 425 9.12 12.93 8.23
C ASP A 425 7.81 12.59 8.96
N GLY A 426 7.29 11.37 8.78
CA GLY A 426 5.99 10.99 9.31
C GLY A 426 4.82 11.56 8.50
N LYS A 427 5.07 12.10 7.28
CA LYS A 427 4.00 12.61 6.41
C LYS A 427 3.17 11.48 5.82
N VAL A 428 1.87 11.71 5.76
CA VAL A 428 0.89 10.78 5.23
C VAL A 428 0.65 11.06 3.74
N SER A 429 0.82 10.01 2.94
CA SER A 429 0.37 9.95 1.54
C SER A 429 -0.62 8.79 1.36
N VAL A 430 -1.32 8.77 0.23
CA VAL A 430 -2.39 7.78 -0.04
C VAL A 430 -1.83 6.39 -0.32
N CYS A 431 -0.76 6.33 -1.08
CA CYS A 431 -0.08 5.10 -1.46
C CYS A 431 1.35 5.39 -1.94
N CYS A 432 2.09 4.32 -2.22
CA CYS A 432 3.47 4.36 -2.72
C CYS A 432 3.67 5.16 -4.02
N ARG A 433 2.61 5.43 -4.80
CA ARG A 433 2.65 6.22 -6.04
C ARG A 433 2.34 7.71 -5.84
N SER A 434 2.02 8.11 -4.61
CA SER A 434 1.62 9.47 -4.24
C SER A 434 2.50 10.09 -3.16
N GLN A 435 3.72 9.57 -2.97
CA GLN A 435 4.70 10.06 -1.99
C GLN A 435 5.06 11.55 -2.18
N ASP A 436 4.82 12.09 -3.37
CA ASP A 436 4.99 13.49 -3.73
C ASP A 436 3.84 14.39 -3.24
N VAL A 437 2.73 13.80 -2.80
CA VAL A 437 1.57 14.54 -2.26
C VAL A 437 1.37 14.18 -0.80
N SER A 438 1.79 15.11 0.06
CA SER A 438 1.56 15.05 1.50
C SER A 438 0.16 15.55 1.84
N LEU A 439 -0.58 14.77 2.63
CA LEU A 439 -1.92 15.12 3.10
C LEU A 439 -1.95 15.54 4.58
N GLY A 440 -0.82 15.40 5.29
CA GLY A 440 -0.64 15.78 6.70
C GLY A 440 0.35 14.84 7.37
N TYR A 441 0.23 14.60 8.68
CA TYR A 441 1.20 13.81 9.46
C TYR A 441 0.53 12.68 10.25
N ALA A 442 1.29 11.64 10.54
CA ALA A 442 0.92 10.51 11.40
C ALA A 442 1.67 10.51 12.75
N THR A 443 2.25 11.65 13.14
CA THR A 443 3.03 11.80 14.37
C THR A 443 2.16 12.04 15.62
N SER A 444 0.85 12.19 15.45
CA SER A 444 -0.10 12.20 16.56
C SER A 444 -1.43 11.61 16.10
N VAL A 445 -2.22 11.10 17.05
CA VAL A 445 -3.55 10.55 16.78
C VAL A 445 -4.49 11.61 16.21
N ASP A 446 -4.48 12.83 16.75
CA ASP A 446 -5.34 13.91 16.28
C ASP A 446 -4.97 14.35 14.86
N ASP A 447 -3.69 14.47 14.54
CA ASP A 447 -3.26 14.85 13.19
C ASP A 447 -3.54 13.73 12.19
N PHE A 448 -3.27 12.47 12.56
CA PHE A 448 -3.60 11.34 11.70
C PHE A 448 -5.12 11.25 11.44
N ALA A 449 -5.94 11.44 12.48
CA ALA A 449 -7.39 11.41 12.34
C ALA A 449 -7.90 12.52 11.41
N LYS A 450 -7.39 13.75 11.52
CA LYS A 450 -7.73 14.85 10.59
C LYS A 450 -7.43 14.48 9.14
N VAL A 451 -6.32 13.77 8.89
CA VAL A 451 -5.94 13.33 7.55
C VAL A 451 -6.81 12.19 7.06
N TRP A 452 -6.84 11.07 7.80
CA TRP A 452 -7.45 9.81 7.36
C TRP A 452 -8.98 9.88 7.28
N LEU A 453 -9.61 10.60 8.20
CA LEU A 453 -11.07 10.81 8.24
C LEU A 453 -11.50 12.10 7.52
N GLY A 454 -10.52 12.92 7.11
CA GLY A 454 -10.75 14.22 6.50
C GLY A 454 -11.28 14.17 5.07
N GLN A 455 -11.72 15.35 4.62
CA GLN A 455 -12.32 15.54 3.30
C GLN A 455 -11.40 15.08 2.15
N ASN A 456 -10.09 15.30 2.26
CA ASN A 456 -9.12 14.95 1.21
C ASN A 456 -9.06 13.44 0.94
N TYR A 457 -8.91 12.63 2.00
CA TYR A 457 -9.00 11.17 1.88
C TYR A 457 -10.39 10.75 1.40
N GLY A 458 -11.45 11.40 1.89
CA GLY A 458 -12.81 11.18 1.43
C GLY A 458 -12.98 11.37 -0.08
N ASN A 459 -12.44 12.45 -0.65
CA ASN A 459 -12.48 12.73 -2.09
C ASN A 459 -11.75 11.64 -2.89
N ILE A 460 -10.58 11.23 -2.41
CA ILE A 460 -9.78 10.18 -3.07
C ILE A 460 -10.53 8.85 -3.07
N ARG A 461 -11.05 8.41 -1.90
CA ARG A 461 -11.85 7.19 -1.78
C ARG A 461 -13.06 7.23 -2.69
N ARG A 462 -13.85 8.31 -2.66
CA ARG A 462 -15.02 8.46 -3.54
C ARG A 462 -14.64 8.37 -5.01
N SER A 463 -13.54 9.01 -5.44
CA SER A 463 -13.10 8.97 -6.84
C SER A 463 -12.71 7.57 -7.34
N LEU A 464 -12.40 6.65 -6.42
CA LEU A 464 -11.96 5.28 -6.72
C LEU A 464 -13.07 4.24 -6.58
N VAL A 465 -14.30 4.64 -6.23
CA VAL A 465 -15.47 3.76 -6.33
C VAL A 465 -15.72 3.44 -7.81
N ARG A 466 -16.08 2.20 -8.13
CA ARG A 466 -16.38 1.78 -9.50
C ARG A 466 -17.61 2.51 -10.05
N GLY A 467 -17.57 2.83 -11.35
CA GLY A 467 -18.65 3.57 -12.02
C GLY A 467 -18.67 5.07 -11.75
N GLN A 468 -17.71 5.61 -10.99
CA GLN A 468 -17.59 7.05 -10.76
C GLN A 468 -17.17 7.79 -12.04
N THR A 469 -17.78 8.96 -12.24
CA THR A 469 -17.55 9.80 -13.43
C THR A 469 -16.74 11.06 -13.15
N GLY A 470 -16.57 11.41 -11.87
CA GLY A 470 -15.80 12.59 -11.44
C GLY A 470 -14.30 12.50 -11.74
N ALA A 471 -13.64 13.65 -11.65
CA ALA A 471 -12.19 13.74 -11.84
C ALA A 471 -11.42 13.00 -10.73
N TYR A 472 -10.21 12.55 -11.04
CA TYR A 472 -9.29 12.04 -10.02
C TYR A 472 -8.65 13.21 -9.27
N PRO A 473 -8.72 13.27 -7.93
CA PRO A 473 -8.07 14.31 -7.14
C PRO A 473 -6.55 14.30 -7.28
N LEU A 474 -5.98 13.13 -7.55
CA LEU A 474 -4.55 12.91 -7.72
C LEU A 474 -4.24 12.44 -9.15
N PRO A 475 -3.36 13.12 -9.89
CA PRO A 475 -2.85 12.64 -11.18
C PRO A 475 -2.21 11.25 -11.10
N ASN A 476 -1.59 10.92 -9.96
CA ASN A 476 -0.99 9.62 -9.69
C ASN A 476 -2.05 8.49 -9.72
N CYS A 477 -3.26 8.75 -9.21
CA CYS A 477 -4.37 7.79 -9.29
C CYS A 477 -4.78 7.55 -10.74
N LEU A 478 -4.95 8.61 -11.53
CA LEU A 478 -5.25 8.50 -12.98
C LEU A 478 -4.19 7.64 -13.68
N GLY A 479 -2.91 7.94 -13.47
CA GLY A 479 -1.80 7.19 -14.07
C GLY A 479 -1.84 5.70 -13.73
N CYS A 480 -2.08 5.35 -12.46
CA CYS A 480 -2.17 3.97 -12.03
C CYS A 480 -3.41 3.26 -12.59
N VAL A 481 -4.58 3.91 -12.58
CA VAL A 481 -5.80 3.32 -13.14
C VAL A 481 -5.65 3.09 -14.64
N LYS A 482 -5.09 4.05 -15.40
CA LYS A 482 -4.78 3.87 -16.83
C LYS A 482 -3.93 2.63 -17.10
N PHE A 483 -2.95 2.39 -16.24
CA PHE A 483 -2.02 1.29 -16.43
C PHE A 483 -2.62 -0.07 -16.05
N TYR A 484 -3.17 -0.18 -14.83
CA TYR A 484 -3.61 -1.48 -14.30
C TYR A 484 -5.09 -1.79 -14.55
N ALA A 485 -5.93 -0.77 -14.70
CA ALA A 485 -7.38 -0.89 -14.88
C ALA A 485 -7.93 0.05 -15.98
N PRO A 486 -7.38 0.01 -17.22
CA PRO A 486 -7.67 0.99 -18.27
C PRO A 486 -9.17 1.11 -18.63
N GLN A 487 -9.95 0.05 -18.40
CA GLN A 487 -11.38 0.06 -18.69
C GLN A 487 -12.19 0.95 -17.73
N GLU A 488 -11.65 1.26 -16.54
CA GLU A 488 -12.26 2.14 -15.54
C GLU A 488 -11.95 3.63 -15.80
N ASP A 489 -11.07 3.92 -16.76
CA ASP A 489 -10.61 5.27 -17.10
C ASP A 489 -10.86 5.61 -18.57
N ARG A 490 -12.09 5.46 -19.05
CA ARG A 490 -12.35 5.65 -20.49
C ARG A 490 -12.36 7.10 -20.92
N GLU A 491 -12.67 8.05 -20.05
CA GLU A 491 -12.69 9.50 -20.38
C GLU A 491 -12.41 10.42 -19.18
N ARG A 492 -12.07 9.86 -18.01
CA ARG A 492 -11.88 10.66 -16.80
C ARG A 492 -10.53 11.39 -16.87
N ARG A 493 -10.45 12.49 -16.13
CA ARG A 493 -9.25 13.34 -16.05
C ARG A 493 -8.84 13.49 -14.60
N ALA A 494 -7.59 13.87 -14.39
CA ALA A 494 -7.15 14.35 -13.09
C ALA A 494 -7.47 15.85 -13.00
N ILE A 495 -7.69 16.32 -11.77
CA ILE A 495 -7.88 17.74 -11.50
C ILE A 495 -6.63 18.51 -11.91
N ASP A 496 -6.82 19.60 -12.63
CA ASP A 496 -5.76 20.55 -12.96
C ASP A 496 -5.60 21.56 -11.82
N TYR A 497 -4.55 21.39 -11.02
CA TYR A 497 -4.25 22.31 -9.93
C TYR A 497 -3.55 23.59 -10.39
N VAL A 498 -3.05 23.63 -11.65
CA VAL A 498 -2.37 24.79 -12.24
C VAL A 498 -3.37 25.76 -12.84
N ARG A 499 -4.43 25.26 -13.47
CA ARG A 499 -5.53 26.07 -14.04
C ARG A 499 -6.85 25.73 -13.32
N PRO A 500 -7.05 26.20 -12.08
CA PRO A 500 -8.22 25.84 -11.31
C PRO A 500 -9.51 26.26 -12.03
N THR A 501 -10.34 25.29 -12.40
CA THR A 501 -11.76 25.49 -12.68
C THR A 501 -12.50 25.61 -11.36
N VAL A 502 -13.50 26.50 -11.30
CA VAL A 502 -14.09 26.98 -10.03
C VAL A 502 -14.87 25.89 -9.27
N ASP A 503 -15.24 24.76 -9.88
CA ASP A 503 -16.26 23.85 -9.33
C ASP A 503 -15.89 22.34 -9.33
N ASP A 504 -14.63 21.96 -9.11
CA ASP A 504 -14.30 20.54 -8.89
C ASP A 504 -14.57 20.11 -7.43
N VAL A 505 -15.73 19.49 -7.18
CA VAL A 505 -16.16 19.00 -5.86
C VAL A 505 -15.20 18.00 -5.22
N ASP A 506 -14.41 17.29 -6.03
CA ASP A 506 -13.43 16.30 -5.57
C ASP A 506 -12.01 16.88 -5.40
N ARG A 507 -11.82 18.20 -5.55
CA ARG A 507 -10.53 18.88 -5.36
C ARG A 507 -10.01 18.70 -3.94
N LEU A 508 -8.72 18.43 -3.80
CA LEU A 508 -8.04 18.41 -2.50
C LEU A 508 -7.95 19.85 -1.96
N ARG A 509 -8.33 20.01 -0.69
CA ARG A 509 -8.24 21.27 0.07
C ARG A 509 -6.97 21.21 0.92
N LEU A 510 -5.89 21.73 0.37
CA LEU A 510 -4.55 21.72 0.97
C LEU A 510 -4.03 23.16 1.12
N ASP A 511 -4.92 24.15 1.15
CA ASP A 511 -4.61 25.58 1.33
C ASP A 511 -5.12 26.12 2.69
N GLU A 512 -5.62 25.26 3.57
CA GLU A 512 -6.26 25.65 4.82
C GLU A 512 -5.30 25.70 6.03
N GLU A 513 -4.14 25.03 5.98
CA GLU A 513 -3.15 25.08 7.08
C GLU A 513 -2.46 26.46 7.19
N ASP A 514 -2.11 26.81 8.42
CA ASP A 514 -1.41 28.05 8.73
C ASP A 514 0.10 27.98 8.42
N GLU A 515 0.69 26.78 8.42
CA GLU A 515 2.12 26.59 8.18
C GLU A 515 2.42 25.27 7.46
N TYR A 516 3.28 25.32 6.45
CA TYR A 516 3.83 24.14 5.77
C TYR A 516 5.35 24.11 5.86
N LEU A 517 5.91 23.06 6.44
CA LEU A 517 7.35 22.82 6.39
C LEU A 517 7.81 22.59 4.94
N VAL A 518 8.81 23.36 4.52
CA VAL A 518 9.49 23.25 3.22
C VAL A 518 10.55 22.17 3.33
N GLU A 519 10.16 20.97 2.93
CA GLU A 519 10.99 19.77 2.97
C GLU A 519 11.39 19.32 1.57
N GLY A 520 12.21 18.27 1.48
CA GLY A 520 12.64 17.73 0.18
C GLY A 520 13.43 18.73 -0.66
N ILE A 521 14.10 19.70 -0.02
CA ILE A 521 14.84 20.78 -0.67
C ILE A 521 15.88 20.20 -1.63
N GLN A 522 15.80 20.63 -2.89
CA GLN A 522 16.71 20.30 -3.96
C GLN A 522 17.58 21.52 -4.26
N LYS A 523 18.81 21.25 -4.70
CA LYS A 523 19.66 22.32 -5.18
C LYS A 523 19.30 22.61 -6.62
N GLU A 524 19.06 23.88 -6.90
CA GLU A 524 18.89 24.35 -8.26
C GLU A 524 20.23 24.93 -8.73
N GLN A 525 20.28 26.16 -9.23
CA GLN A 525 21.49 26.78 -9.77
C GLN A 525 21.93 27.94 -8.89
N GLY A 526 23.25 28.15 -8.76
CA GLY A 526 23.79 29.27 -7.99
C GLY A 526 23.35 29.22 -6.52
N PHE A 527 22.74 30.29 -5.99
CA PHE A 527 22.17 30.32 -4.64
C PHE A 527 20.77 29.71 -4.53
N CYS A 528 20.14 29.35 -5.65
CA CYS A 528 18.75 28.89 -5.67
C CYS A 528 18.62 27.43 -5.21
N HIS A 529 17.50 27.18 -4.55
CA HIS A 529 16.98 25.89 -4.12
C HIS A 529 15.51 25.81 -4.52
N ILE A 530 15.02 24.60 -4.72
CA ILE A 530 13.61 24.33 -5.02
C ILE A 530 13.07 23.26 -4.08
N ALA A 531 11.85 23.44 -3.61
CA ALA A 531 11.11 22.41 -2.89
C ALA A 531 9.69 22.32 -3.43
N MET A 532 9.16 21.10 -3.48
CA MET A 532 7.77 20.85 -3.84
C MET A 532 6.91 20.94 -2.57
N PHE A 533 5.73 21.52 -2.69
CA PHE A 533 4.76 21.58 -1.60
C PHE A 533 3.36 21.20 -2.12
N PRO A 534 2.37 20.97 -1.23
CA PRO A 534 1.05 20.48 -1.61
C PRO A 534 0.36 21.30 -2.72
N LEU A 535 -0.35 20.62 -3.61
CA LEU A 535 -1.06 21.26 -4.72
C LEU A 535 -2.13 22.24 -4.19
N GLY A 536 -2.17 23.45 -4.75
CA GLY A 536 -3.28 24.39 -4.49
C GLY A 536 -2.98 25.54 -3.53
N ILE A 537 -1.72 25.74 -3.11
CA ILE A 537 -1.33 26.98 -2.44
C ILE A 537 -1.51 28.16 -3.40
N ARG A 538 -2.21 29.19 -2.93
CA ARG A 538 -2.24 30.49 -3.58
C ARG A 538 -0.97 31.26 -3.21
N PRO A 539 -0.08 31.58 -4.16
CA PRO A 539 1.23 32.17 -3.85
C PRO A 539 1.19 33.45 -3.01
N ASP A 540 0.14 34.25 -3.18
CA ASP A 540 -0.10 35.51 -2.47
C ASP A 540 -0.59 35.32 -1.02
N SER A 541 -0.91 34.08 -0.63
CA SER A 541 -1.44 33.78 0.70
C SER A 541 -0.35 33.33 1.69
N PHE A 542 0.91 33.20 1.26
CA PHE A 542 2.00 32.66 2.08
C PHE A 542 3.30 33.46 1.96
N GLU A 543 4.06 33.48 3.06
CA GLU A 543 5.43 33.97 3.13
C GLU A 543 6.38 32.80 3.44
N LEU A 544 7.60 32.86 2.92
CA LEU A 544 8.64 31.91 3.26
C LEU A 544 9.42 32.38 4.50
N TRP A 545 9.56 31.49 5.48
CA TRP A 545 10.28 31.71 6.72
C TRP A 545 11.51 30.80 6.78
N GLU A 546 12.60 31.33 7.33
CA GLU A 546 13.80 30.62 7.73
C GLU A 546 13.87 30.68 9.27
N ASP A 547 13.70 29.53 9.91
CA ASP A 547 13.43 29.38 11.34
C ASP A 547 12.25 30.29 11.76
N ASP A 548 12.51 31.28 12.59
CA ASP A 548 11.51 32.26 13.05
C ASP A 548 11.66 33.63 12.36
N THR A 549 12.34 33.69 11.22
CA THR A 549 12.56 34.94 10.46
C THR A 549 11.96 34.86 9.06
N PRO A 550 11.12 35.83 8.63
CA PRO A 550 10.64 35.86 7.25
C PRO A 550 11.80 36.15 6.28
N LEU A 551 11.87 35.37 5.21
CA LEU A 551 12.80 35.60 4.10
C LEU A 551 12.27 36.72 3.18
N GLY A 552 13.16 37.27 2.37
CA GLY A 552 12.79 38.22 1.33
C GLY A 552 13.97 38.76 0.52
N PRO A 553 13.70 39.49 -0.58
CA PRO A 553 12.38 39.83 -1.10
C PRO A 553 11.60 38.66 -1.75
N ALA A 554 10.27 38.71 -1.68
CA ALA A 554 9.35 37.76 -2.30
C ALA A 554 9.13 38.05 -3.80
N GLY A 555 8.51 37.12 -4.54
CA GLY A 555 8.13 37.30 -5.95
C GLY A 555 9.30 37.50 -6.92
N CYS A 556 10.52 37.09 -6.53
CA CYS A 556 11.72 37.30 -7.34
C CYS A 556 11.74 36.42 -8.60
N LEU A 557 12.34 36.92 -9.68
CA LEU A 557 12.65 36.06 -10.83
C LEU A 557 13.66 34.98 -10.41
N HIS A 558 13.52 33.77 -10.93
CA HIS A 558 14.42 32.65 -10.58
C HIS A 558 15.89 32.99 -10.84
N ASP A 559 16.16 33.72 -11.90
CA ASP A 559 17.52 34.21 -12.23
C ASP A 559 18.12 35.14 -11.18
N GLU A 560 17.30 35.93 -10.49
CA GLU A 560 17.77 36.76 -9.38
C GLU A 560 18.07 35.91 -8.14
N ILE A 561 17.23 34.93 -7.85
CA ILE A 561 17.47 33.98 -6.75
C ILE A 561 18.80 33.24 -6.99
N ARG A 562 19.01 32.73 -8.21
CA ARG A 562 20.25 32.04 -8.61
C ARG A 562 21.50 32.89 -8.42
N LYS A 563 21.46 34.16 -8.82
CA LYS A 563 22.65 35.02 -8.91
C LYS A 563 22.93 35.83 -7.64
N LYS A 564 21.89 36.29 -6.95
CA LYS A 564 22.01 37.24 -5.83
C LYS A 564 21.77 36.59 -4.46
N GLY A 565 21.00 35.51 -4.38
CA GLY A 565 20.68 34.84 -3.11
C GLY A 565 20.06 35.78 -2.07
N ALA A 566 20.54 35.67 -0.82
CA ALA A 566 20.21 36.53 0.31
C ALA A 566 18.71 36.57 0.66
N GLY A 567 18.10 35.40 0.86
CA GLY A 567 16.70 35.27 1.28
C GLY A 567 15.67 35.49 0.17
N ARG A 568 16.08 35.71 -1.08
CA ARG A 568 15.13 35.87 -2.20
C ARG A 568 14.34 34.60 -2.45
N TYR A 569 13.05 34.75 -2.75
CA TYR A 569 12.21 33.61 -3.08
C TYR A 569 11.05 33.92 -4.03
N HIS A 570 10.44 32.86 -4.56
CA HIS A 570 9.25 32.86 -5.41
C HIS A 570 8.42 31.61 -5.14
N ILE A 571 7.15 31.79 -4.78
CA ILE A 571 6.18 30.71 -4.57
C ILE A 571 5.40 30.52 -5.87
N GLY A 572 5.51 29.35 -6.49
CA GLY A 572 4.73 28.92 -7.65
C GLY A 572 3.45 28.18 -7.24
N ALA A 573 2.79 27.50 -8.18
CA ALA A 573 1.57 26.73 -7.88
C ALA A 573 1.82 25.45 -7.05
N THR A 574 3.02 24.88 -7.17
CA THR A 574 3.38 23.56 -6.60
C THR A 574 4.81 23.51 -6.05
N SER A 575 5.53 24.62 -6.12
CA SER A 575 6.94 24.68 -5.75
C SER A 575 7.34 26.05 -5.24
N VAL A 576 8.31 26.08 -4.34
CA VAL A 576 8.96 27.30 -3.87
C VAL A 576 10.40 27.29 -4.34
N TYR A 577 10.82 28.37 -5.00
CA TYR A 577 12.21 28.65 -5.35
C TYR A 577 12.73 29.65 -4.34
N PHE A 578 13.87 29.40 -3.72
CA PHE A 578 14.39 30.28 -2.67
C PHE A 578 15.91 30.18 -2.49
N SER A 579 16.46 31.04 -1.66
CA SER A 579 17.85 30.98 -1.19
C SER A 579 17.88 31.23 0.32
N ALA A 580 18.83 30.62 1.02
CA ALA A 580 19.06 30.93 2.42
C ALA A 580 19.42 32.40 2.61
N SER A 581 19.12 32.97 3.79
CA SER A 581 19.36 34.38 4.11
C SER A 581 20.84 34.80 3.95
N ASP A 582 21.77 33.88 4.23
CA ASP A 582 23.22 34.05 4.13
C ASP A 582 23.85 33.36 2.91
N GLY A 583 23.02 32.84 2.00
CA GLY A 583 23.47 32.13 0.80
C GLY A 583 24.02 30.71 1.06
N THR A 584 23.92 30.20 2.29
CA THR A 584 24.29 28.81 2.60
C THR A 584 23.39 27.80 1.87
N ASP A 585 23.86 26.55 1.77
CA ASP A 585 23.06 25.48 1.18
C ASP A 585 21.95 25.04 2.16
N ALA A 586 20.71 25.47 1.88
CA ALA A 586 19.50 25.15 2.65
C ALA A 586 19.29 23.65 2.92
N ARG A 587 19.91 22.76 2.15
CA ARG A 587 19.84 21.31 2.38
C ARG A 587 20.67 20.84 3.58
N ARG A 588 21.64 21.66 4.02
CA ARG A 588 22.74 21.25 4.90
C ARG A 588 23.05 22.25 6.01
N ASN A 589 22.41 23.41 6.03
CA ASN A 589 22.68 24.46 7.02
C ASN A 589 21.98 24.25 8.37
N GLY A 590 21.13 23.23 8.48
CA GLY A 590 20.45 22.87 9.74
C GLY A 590 19.28 23.78 10.11
N ARG A 591 18.88 24.69 9.22
CA ARG A 591 17.72 25.58 9.43
C ARG A 591 16.43 24.93 8.97
N THR A 592 15.33 25.38 9.55
CA THR A 592 13.98 25.02 9.15
C THR A 592 13.45 26.04 8.17
N TYR A 593 12.77 25.58 7.13
CA TYR A 593 12.11 26.46 6.18
C TYR A 593 10.62 26.17 6.21
N SER A 594 9.78 27.19 6.24
CA SER A 594 8.33 27.00 6.24
C SER A 594 7.57 28.07 5.46
N LEU A 595 6.48 27.68 4.81
CA LEU A 595 5.51 28.59 4.23
C LEU A 595 4.46 28.89 5.29
N ARG A 596 4.40 30.12 5.79
CA ARG A 596 3.41 30.56 6.77
C ARG A 596 2.35 31.43 6.11
N ARG A 597 1.09 31.18 6.44
CA ARG A 597 -0.05 31.88 5.87
C ARG A 597 -0.05 33.33 6.34
N VAL A 598 -0.14 34.26 5.41
CA VAL A 598 -0.24 35.68 5.72
C VAL A 598 -1.66 36.00 6.16
N SER A 599 -1.84 36.67 7.29
CA SER A 599 -3.18 37.06 7.74
C SER A 599 -3.79 38.04 6.73
N ARG A 600 -5.10 37.93 6.47
CA ARG A 600 -5.83 38.86 5.58
C ARG A 600 -5.74 40.33 6.02
N ALA A 601 -5.35 40.61 7.27
CA ALA A 601 -5.14 41.97 7.77
C ALA A 601 -3.81 42.57 7.30
N ASP A 602 -2.77 41.75 7.10
CA ASP A 602 -1.41 42.20 6.78
C ASP A 602 -1.22 42.49 5.29
N VAL A 603 -1.95 41.78 4.40
CA VAL A 603 -1.94 42.01 2.95
C VAL A 603 -2.43 43.42 2.59
N ARG A 604 -3.36 43.99 3.36
CA ARG A 604 -3.82 45.38 3.18
C ARG A 604 -2.80 46.41 3.67
N ALA A 605 -1.93 46.06 4.61
CA ALA A 605 -0.88 46.94 5.12
C ALA A 605 0.36 46.96 4.20
N ALA A 606 0.61 45.88 3.45
CA ALA A 606 1.79 45.73 2.59
C ALA A 606 1.64 46.29 1.16
N GLY A 607 0.46 46.81 0.78
CA GLY A 607 0.29 47.56 -0.48
C GLY A 607 0.33 46.73 -1.78
N TYR A 608 0.18 45.40 -1.70
CA TYR A 608 0.09 44.57 -2.90
C TYR A 608 -1.27 44.75 -3.58
N SER A 609 -1.25 45.37 -4.77
CA SER A 609 -2.42 45.58 -5.62
C SER A 609 -2.92 44.25 -6.17
N THR A 610 -4.15 43.87 -5.83
CA THR A 610 -4.88 42.79 -6.50
C THR A 610 -5.35 43.28 -7.87
N THR A 611 -4.73 42.78 -8.94
CA THR A 611 -5.28 42.81 -10.31
C THR A 611 -5.43 41.40 -10.83
#